data_AF-A0A7C3UM16-F1
#
_entry.id   AF-A0A7C3UM16-F1
#
_cell.length_a   1.000
_cell.length_b   1.000
_cell.length_c   1.000
_cell.angle_alpha   90.00
_cell.angle_beta   90.00
_cell.angle_gamma   90.00
#
_symmetry.space_group_name_H-M   'P 1'
#
loop_
_entity.id
_entity.type
_entity.pdbx_description
1 polymer ?
#
loop_
_entity_poly.entity_id
_entity_poly.type
_entity_poly.pdbx_seq_one_letter_code
_entity_poly.pdbx_strand_id
1 'polypeptide(L)'
;HAYIIYPSLRYTDSLKKAQSFAREKKLGIWRPSEYSGCIVIQAFSFEDRDEFIEFKSVCNPINISGWYVTDESSHKPFYFPSILLGDVVLHTGYGNSNSTHLFWNSNPVWNDDGDTIFLRDSKGLLVLSYTYP
;
A
#
# COMPACT_ATOMS: atom_id res chain seq x y z
N HIS A 1 -10.98 1.52 -1.38
CA HIS A 1 -11.48 2.48 -2.41
C HIS A 1 -12.93 2.11 -2.75
N ALA A 2 -13.77 3.03 -3.23
CA ALA A 2 -15.13 2.74 -3.70
C ALA A 2 -15.05 2.40 -5.19
N TYR A 3 -14.99 1.11 -5.50
CA TYR A 3 -14.89 0.61 -6.86
C TYR A 3 -16.28 0.56 -7.51
N ILE A 4 -16.43 1.13 -8.70
CA ILE A 4 -17.71 1.22 -9.42
C ILE A 4 -17.71 0.24 -10.58
N ILE A 5 -18.63 -0.73 -10.56
CA ILE A 5 -18.79 -1.71 -11.64
C ILE A 5 -19.91 -1.25 -12.56
N TYR A 6 -19.58 -0.97 -13.83
CA TYR A 6 -20.56 -0.61 -14.84
C TYR A 6 -21.48 -1.80 -15.18
N PRO A 7 -22.76 -1.55 -15.53
CA PRO A 7 -23.43 -0.24 -15.70
C PRO A 7 -24.08 0.30 -14.40
N SER A 8 -23.76 -0.24 -13.23
CA SER A 8 -24.41 0.15 -11.96
C SER A 8 -23.96 1.53 -11.49
N LEU A 9 -24.68 2.57 -11.94
CA LEU A 9 -24.37 3.97 -11.63
C LEU A 9 -25.26 4.61 -10.57
N ARG A 10 -26.31 3.91 -10.11
CA ARG A 10 -27.39 4.48 -9.27
C ARG A 10 -26.88 5.15 -7.98
N TYR A 11 -25.80 4.64 -7.40
CA TYR A 11 -25.26 5.11 -6.12
C TYR A 11 -23.84 5.67 -6.22
N THR A 12 -23.33 5.88 -7.44
CA THR A 12 -21.95 6.32 -7.66
C THR A 12 -21.63 7.61 -6.91
N ASP A 13 -22.48 8.63 -7.04
CA ASP A 13 -22.24 9.92 -6.39
C ASP A 13 -22.30 9.82 -4.87
N SER A 14 -23.24 9.06 -4.33
CA SER A 14 -23.33 8.84 -2.89
C SER A 14 -22.11 8.09 -2.33
N LEU A 15 -21.62 7.07 -3.04
CA LEU A 15 -20.45 6.30 -2.64
C LEU A 15 -19.17 7.15 -2.73
N LYS A 16 -19.01 7.94 -3.80
CA LYS A 16 -17.88 8.88 -3.95
C LYS A 16 -17.89 9.95 -2.85
N LYS A 17 -19.06 10.51 -2.52
CA LYS A 17 -19.22 11.47 -1.42
C LYS A 17 -18.90 10.84 -0.07
N ALA A 18 -19.42 9.64 0.21
CA ALA A 18 -19.14 8.92 1.44
C ALA A 18 -17.64 8.59 1.60
N GLN A 19 -16.98 8.14 0.53
CA GLN A 19 -15.53 7.93 0.52
C GLN A 19 -14.76 9.22 0.80
N SER A 20 -15.12 10.32 0.11
CA SER A 20 -14.43 11.60 0.28
C SER A 20 -14.56 12.11 1.72
N PHE A 21 -15.76 12.01 2.28
CA PHE A 21 -16.04 12.34 3.67
C PHE A 21 -15.21 11.48 4.63
N ALA A 22 -15.17 10.16 4.43
CA ALA A 22 -14.42 9.25 5.29
C ALA A 22 -12.90 9.49 5.21
N ARG A 23 -12.36 9.82 4.03
CA ARG A 23 -10.95 10.22 3.85
C ARG A 23 -10.63 11.51 4.57
N GLU A 24 -11.43 12.55 4.36
CA GLU A 24 -11.22 13.87 4.99
C GLU A 24 -11.29 13.78 6.52
N LYS A 25 -12.28 13.04 7.05
CA LYS A 25 -12.47 12.86 8.49
C LYS A 25 -11.60 11.73 9.07
N LYS A 26 -10.78 11.07 8.27
CA LYS A 26 -9.87 9.98 8.69
C LYS A 26 -10.60 8.86 9.44
N LEU A 27 -11.73 8.42 8.91
CA LEU A 27 -12.62 7.45 9.54
C LEU A 27 -12.38 6.02 9.02
N GLY A 28 -12.63 5.03 9.88
CA GLY A 28 -12.56 3.62 9.52
C GLY A 28 -11.21 3.23 8.91
N ILE A 29 -11.24 2.70 7.69
CA ILE A 29 -10.03 2.30 6.95
C ILE A 29 -9.09 3.47 6.62
N TRP A 30 -9.53 4.72 6.74
CA TRP A 30 -8.71 5.93 6.52
C TRP A 30 -8.10 6.50 7.81
N ARG A 31 -8.32 5.84 8.95
CA ARG A 31 -7.74 6.25 10.23
C ARG A 31 -6.20 6.11 10.17
N PRO A 32 -5.44 7.18 10.45
CA PRO A 32 -3.99 7.14 10.38
C PRO A 32 -3.41 6.28 11.52
N SER A 33 -2.27 5.68 11.23
CA SER A 33 -1.40 5.08 12.22
C SER A 33 -0.60 6.16 12.97
N GLU A 34 -0.05 5.78 14.13
CA GLU A 34 0.97 6.57 14.85
C GLU A 34 2.25 6.77 14.04
N TYR A 35 2.51 5.89 13.06
CA TYR A 35 3.65 5.97 12.15
C TYR A 35 3.37 6.78 10.88
N SER A 36 2.18 7.39 10.75
CA SER A 36 1.86 8.20 9.58
C SER A 36 2.79 9.42 9.49
N GLY A 37 3.46 9.56 8.34
CA GLY A 37 4.49 10.58 8.13
C GLY A 37 5.91 10.17 8.51
N CYS A 38 6.11 9.00 9.13
CA CYS A 38 7.45 8.46 9.41
C CYS A 38 7.98 7.52 8.31
N ILE A 39 7.11 7.02 7.42
CA ILE A 39 7.51 6.16 6.30
C ILE A 39 7.26 6.89 5.00
N VAL A 40 8.25 6.84 4.10
CA VAL A 40 8.17 7.37 2.74
C VAL A 40 8.49 6.29 1.73
N ILE A 41 7.99 6.45 0.50
CA ILE A 41 8.45 5.70 -0.66
C ILE A 41 9.69 6.42 -1.20
N GLN A 42 10.83 5.75 -1.13
CA GLN A 42 12.14 6.28 -1.55
C GLN A 42 12.35 6.11 -3.06
N ALA A 43 11.89 4.99 -3.60
CA ALA A 43 11.88 4.67 -5.03
C ALA A 43 10.69 3.74 -5.35
N PHE A 44 10.20 3.82 -6.58
CA PHE A 44 9.05 3.06 -7.04
C PHE A 44 9.15 2.81 -8.54
N SER A 45 8.86 1.57 -8.95
CA SER A 45 8.70 1.17 -10.34
C SER A 45 7.47 0.26 -10.45
N PHE A 46 6.63 0.55 -11.44
CA PHE A 46 5.45 -0.24 -11.79
C PHE A 46 5.60 -0.94 -13.15
N GLU A 47 6.79 -0.89 -13.77
CA GLU A 47 7.01 -1.59 -15.03
C GLU A 47 6.97 -3.11 -14.78
N ASP A 48 6.13 -3.84 -15.52
CA ASP A 48 5.91 -5.30 -15.43
C ASP A 48 7.18 -6.16 -15.22
N ARG A 49 8.31 -5.74 -15.80
CA ARG A 49 9.59 -6.49 -15.76
C ARG A 49 10.45 -6.19 -14.53
N ASP A 50 10.23 -5.07 -13.86
CA ASP A 50 11.02 -4.60 -12.71
C ASP A 50 10.14 -3.79 -11.77
N GLU A 51 9.15 -4.48 -11.21
CA GLU A 51 8.13 -3.88 -10.36
C GLU A 51 8.52 -3.96 -8.88
N PHE A 52 8.72 -2.81 -8.25
CA PHE A 52 9.16 -2.73 -6.86
C PHE A 52 8.73 -1.45 -6.15
N ILE A 53 8.69 -1.52 -4.82
CA ILE A 53 8.59 -0.36 -3.93
C ILE A 53 9.75 -0.39 -2.93
N GLU A 54 10.47 0.71 -2.81
CA GLU A 54 11.44 0.93 -1.74
C GLU A 54 10.84 1.81 -0.64
N PHE A 55 10.72 1.25 0.56
CA PHE A 55 10.27 1.96 1.75
C PHE A 55 11.46 2.40 2.60
N LYS A 56 11.34 3.61 3.15
CA LYS A 56 12.33 4.18 4.06
C LYS A 56 11.68 4.82 5.27
N SER A 57 12.28 4.64 6.44
CA SER A 57 11.92 5.38 7.63
C SER A 57 12.68 6.72 7.71
N VAL A 58 11.97 7.81 7.97
CA VAL A 58 12.53 9.17 8.17
C VAL A 58 12.52 9.62 9.63
N CYS A 59 11.92 8.82 10.53
CA CYS A 59 11.90 9.11 11.96
C CYS A 59 13.00 8.32 12.68
N ASN A 60 12.72 7.04 12.95
CA ASN A 60 13.60 6.10 13.64
C ASN A 60 13.47 4.72 12.98
N PRO A 61 14.37 3.75 13.23
CA PRO A 61 14.11 2.36 12.86
C PRO A 61 12.77 1.89 13.43
N ILE A 62 11.85 1.45 12.56
CA ILE A 62 10.51 1.02 12.96
C ILE A 62 10.38 -0.47 12.71
N ASN A 63 9.86 -1.21 13.68
CA ASN A 63 9.51 -2.61 13.47
C ASN A 63 8.21 -2.70 12.67
N ILE A 64 8.28 -3.25 11.46
CA ILE A 64 7.14 -3.39 10.55
C ILE A 64 6.62 -4.84 10.49
N SER A 65 6.96 -5.66 11.47
CA SER A 65 6.45 -7.03 11.59
C SER A 65 4.92 -7.06 11.55
N GLY A 66 4.35 -7.85 10.63
CA GLY A 66 2.90 -8.01 10.49
C GLY A 66 2.19 -6.80 9.89
N TRP A 67 2.92 -5.77 9.47
CA TRP A 67 2.39 -4.73 8.59
C TRP A 67 2.12 -5.35 7.22
N TYR A 68 1.35 -4.65 6.39
CA TYR A 68 1.06 -5.14 5.06
C TYR A 68 0.87 -4.03 4.04
N VAL A 69 1.12 -4.38 2.78
CA VAL A 69 0.88 -3.51 1.63
C VAL A 69 -0.19 -4.12 0.72
N THR A 70 -1.05 -3.27 0.17
CA THR A 70 -2.08 -3.63 -0.82
C THR A 70 -2.17 -2.59 -1.92
N ASP A 71 -2.64 -3.03 -3.08
CA ASP A 71 -3.20 -2.23 -4.17
C ASP A 71 -4.68 -1.84 -3.88
N GLU A 72 -5.38 -1.28 -4.88
CA GLU A 72 -6.80 -1.00 -4.80
C GLU A 72 -7.71 -2.24 -4.77
N SER A 73 -7.29 -3.38 -5.34
CA SER A 73 -8.09 -4.62 -5.32
C SER A 73 -8.17 -5.22 -3.92
N SER A 74 -7.15 -5.01 -3.08
CA SER A 74 -7.03 -5.55 -1.72
C SER A 74 -7.12 -7.09 -1.62
N HIS A 75 -7.02 -7.80 -2.75
CA HIS A 75 -7.26 -9.24 -2.80
C HIS A 75 -6.11 -10.08 -2.25
N LYS A 76 -4.86 -9.63 -2.38
CA LYS A 76 -3.68 -10.42 -1.99
C LYS A 76 -2.62 -9.59 -1.26
N PRO A 77 -2.90 -9.02 -0.07
CA PRO A 77 -1.90 -8.27 0.70
C PRO A 77 -0.57 -9.01 0.86
N PHE A 78 0.53 -8.28 0.73
CA PHE A 78 1.84 -8.75 1.19
C PHE A 78 2.02 -8.42 2.66
N TYR A 79 2.28 -9.42 3.49
CA TYR A 79 2.58 -9.24 4.90
C TYR A 79 4.08 -9.24 5.14
N PHE A 80 4.58 -8.20 5.79
CA PHE A 80 5.99 -8.10 6.13
C PHE A 80 6.36 -9.12 7.21
N PRO A 81 7.46 -9.86 7.03
CA PRO A 81 7.99 -10.77 8.04
C PRO A 81 8.54 -9.98 9.23
N SER A 82 9.15 -10.68 10.20
CA SER A 82 9.77 -9.99 11.33
C SER A 82 11.01 -9.19 10.91
N ILE A 83 10.83 -7.91 10.60
CA ILE A 83 11.86 -7.03 10.03
C ILE A 83 11.81 -5.61 10.62
N LEU A 84 12.99 -5.04 10.85
CA LEU A 84 13.16 -3.62 11.14
C LEU A 84 13.29 -2.85 9.83
N LEU A 85 12.46 -1.82 9.66
CA LEU A 85 12.49 -0.98 8.48
C LEU A 85 13.72 -0.07 8.52
N GLY A 86 14.70 -0.43 7.70
CA GLY A 86 15.76 0.43 7.19
C GLY A 86 15.43 0.85 5.76
N ASP A 87 16.27 0.43 4.80
CA ASP A 87 15.99 0.49 3.37
C ASP A 87 15.48 -0.90 2.93
N VAL A 88 14.16 -1.03 2.78
CA VAL A 88 13.51 -2.29 2.38
C VAL A 88 12.91 -2.12 1.00
N VAL A 89 13.32 -2.98 0.06
CA VAL A 89 12.78 -3.06 -1.29
C VAL A 89 11.86 -4.28 -1.36
N LEU A 90 10.58 -4.03 -1.64
CA LEU A 90 9.62 -5.07 -1.96
C LEU A 90 9.46 -5.18 -3.47
N HIS A 91 9.91 -6.30 -4.01
CA HIS A 91 9.65 -6.74 -5.37
C HIS A 91 8.33 -7.50 -5.44
N THR A 92 7.51 -7.27 -6.46
CA THR A 92 6.26 -8.02 -6.65
C THR A 92 6.52 -9.40 -7.28
N GLY A 93 7.55 -9.48 -8.13
CA GLY A 93 7.93 -10.69 -8.85
C GLY A 93 8.45 -11.83 -7.95
N TYR A 94 8.88 -12.91 -8.61
CA TYR A 94 9.36 -14.12 -7.95
C TYR A 94 10.82 -14.00 -7.54
N GLY A 95 11.13 -14.43 -6.31
CA GLY A 95 12.48 -14.43 -5.79
C GLY A 95 12.57 -14.87 -4.33
N ASN A 96 13.81 -14.95 -3.83
CA ASN A 96 14.10 -15.34 -2.45
C ASN A 96 14.29 -14.10 -1.58
N SER A 97 13.43 -13.96 -0.57
CA SER A 97 13.48 -12.83 0.35
C SER A 97 14.69 -12.90 1.29
N ASN A 98 15.28 -11.74 1.60
CA ASN A 98 16.34 -11.54 2.57
C ASN A 98 16.03 -10.33 3.48
N SER A 99 17.02 -9.82 4.22
CA SER A 99 16.84 -8.72 5.18
C SER A 99 16.54 -7.35 4.57
N THR A 100 16.69 -7.17 3.25
CA THR A 100 16.50 -5.87 2.57
C THR A 100 15.67 -5.99 1.30
N HIS A 101 15.77 -7.12 0.59
CA HIS A 101 14.96 -7.42 -0.58
C HIS A 101 13.92 -8.47 -0.25
N LEU A 102 12.65 -8.10 -0.36
CA LEU A 102 11.50 -8.97 -0.17
C LEU A 102 10.85 -9.25 -1.53
N PHE A 103 10.24 -10.42 -1.67
CA PHE A 103 9.58 -10.84 -2.90
C PHE A 103 8.15 -11.30 -2.60
N TRP A 104 7.17 -10.65 -3.20
CA TRP A 104 5.75 -11.00 -3.08
C TRP A 104 5.45 -12.33 -3.76
N ASN A 105 6.28 -12.75 -4.73
CA ASN A 105 6.07 -13.98 -5.51
C ASN A 105 4.68 -13.99 -6.18
N SER A 106 4.33 -12.87 -6.80
CA SER A 106 3.08 -12.63 -7.50
C SER A 106 3.34 -12.27 -8.97
N ASN A 107 2.28 -12.34 -9.77
CA ASN A 107 2.19 -11.58 -11.02
C ASN A 107 2.17 -10.07 -10.71
N PRO A 108 2.36 -9.20 -11.72
CA PRO A 108 2.35 -7.75 -11.53
C PRO A 108 1.15 -7.28 -10.70
N VAL A 109 1.41 -6.36 -9.78
CA VAL A 109 0.45 -5.91 -8.75
C VAL A 109 0.00 -4.47 -8.98
N TRP A 110 0.91 -3.60 -9.40
CA TRP A 110 0.71 -2.19 -9.69
C TRP A 110 0.31 -2.07 -11.17
N ASN A 111 -0.90 -1.58 -11.40
CA ASN A 111 -1.43 -1.42 -12.75
C ASN A 111 -0.74 -0.26 -13.50
N ASP A 112 -0.41 -0.47 -14.79
CA ASP A 112 0.19 0.54 -15.68
C ASP A 112 -0.71 1.76 -15.93
N ASP A 113 -2.03 1.60 -15.80
CA ASP A 113 -3.04 2.65 -15.96
C ASP A 113 -3.28 3.46 -14.66
N GLY A 114 -2.40 3.29 -13.67
CA GLY A 114 -2.46 3.91 -12.35
C GLY A 114 -3.13 3.04 -11.29
N ASP A 115 -2.61 3.13 -10.06
CA ASP A 115 -3.13 2.43 -8.88
C ASP A 115 -2.84 3.24 -7.61
N THR A 116 -3.33 2.76 -6.46
CA THR A 116 -2.99 3.30 -5.15
C THR A 116 -2.38 2.23 -4.26
N ILE A 117 -1.14 2.47 -3.84
CA ILE A 117 -0.45 1.72 -2.80
C ILE A 117 -1.00 2.13 -1.44
N PHE A 118 -1.37 1.15 -0.61
CA PHE A 118 -1.72 1.35 0.79
C PHE A 118 -0.77 0.53 1.69
N LEU A 119 0.01 1.22 2.52
CA LEU A 119 0.77 0.59 3.60
C LEU A 119 -0.01 0.71 4.91
N ARG A 120 -0.20 -0.42 5.60
CA ARG A 120 -0.93 -0.49 6.85
C ARG A 120 -0.11 -1.15 7.94
N ASP A 121 -0.28 -0.65 9.17
CA ASP A 121 0.36 -1.25 10.33
C ASP A 121 -0.32 -2.57 10.74
N SER A 122 0.26 -3.25 11.72
CA SER A 122 -0.26 -4.52 12.27
C SER A 122 -1.65 -4.40 12.92
N LYS A 123 -2.13 -3.19 13.20
CA LYS A 123 -3.48 -2.89 13.70
C LYS A 123 -4.45 -2.54 12.56
N GLY A 124 -3.99 -2.57 11.31
CA GLY A 124 -4.75 -2.21 10.11
C GLY A 124 -4.92 -0.70 9.88
N LEU A 125 -4.21 0.15 10.64
CA LEU A 125 -4.26 1.60 10.46
C LEU A 125 -3.44 2.04 9.26
N LEU A 126 -3.86 3.12 8.61
CA LEU A 126 -3.20 3.63 7.42
C LEU A 126 -1.90 4.34 7.81
N VAL A 127 -0.77 3.82 7.36
CA VAL A 127 0.55 4.45 7.55
C VAL A 127 0.80 5.44 6.41
N LEU A 128 0.67 4.97 5.17
CA LEU A 128 0.92 5.72 3.95
C LEU A 128 -0.07 5.28 2.86
N SER A 129 -0.49 6.23 2.03
CA SER A 129 -1.12 5.95 0.74
C SER A 129 -0.43 6.73 -0.37
N TYR A 130 -0.16 6.08 -1.50
CA TYR A 130 0.49 6.71 -2.65
C TYR A 130 -0.22 6.30 -3.94
N THR A 131 -0.80 7.28 -4.63
CA THR A 131 -1.45 7.08 -5.94
C THR A 131 -0.50 7.58 -7.01
N TYR A 132 -0.29 6.78 -8.05
CA TYR A 132 0.54 7.14 -9.20
C TYR A 132 -0.29 7.16 -10.50
N PRO A 133 0.17 7.90 -11.53
CA PRO A 133 -0.54 8.05 -12.79
C PRO A 133 -0.61 6.77 -13.60
#